data_AF-A0A968M3N9-F1
#
_entry.id   AF-A0A968M3N9-F1
#
_cell.length_a   1.000
_cell.length_b   1.000
_cell.length_c   1.000
_cell.angle_alpha   90.00
_cell.angle_beta   90.00
_cell.angle_gamma   90.00
#
_symmetry.space_group_name_H-M   'P 1'
#
loop_
_entity.id
_entity.type
_entity.pdbx_description
1 polymer ?
#
loop_
_entity_poly.entity_id
_entity_poly.type
_entity_poly.pdbx_seq_one_letter_code
_entity_poly.pdbx_strand_id
1 'polypeptide(L)'
;MNPLQFAPTNDWERYPRNLTADLELCERCGIDAVFAPTALPVTSQVHPDPRLLQTLCAPHRPGHFVGVATIVLKLWQLVQPQRVYFGQKDGQQVAILRHLVRDLSLPLSLQICPTVREADGLACSSRNAYLTPAQRAIAPQVYGALQRAATEFAQGERDAAALGAVARAAAPDLTWQYLECVHPLTLQPLATVESVAMVAGAAYLGDTRLIDNILLRARQPLIAMDGPAGAGKSTVARRVADRLGLRYFDSGATYRAIAWAALQAGLDLADPGSGAAVGAIAERVNLDQQPAPDLSTRVFVDGQEVTAAIRTPEVSRWVSVVSAVPAVRAVLGAQQQAAGRAGGVVMEGRDIGTAIFPQAELKIFLTASVAERAQRRLRDLQARGETNLDVHAIAAAIRERDERDSTRAIARCGGPRCSA
;
A
#
# COMPACT_ATOMS: atom_id res chain seq x y z
N MET A 1 -19.64 -17.69 -8.37
CA MET A 1 -20.51 -16.49 -8.26
C MET A 1 -21.26 -16.52 -6.93
N ASN A 2 -21.25 -15.45 -6.14
CA ASN A 2 -21.90 -15.41 -4.82
C ASN A 2 -23.34 -14.87 -4.93
N PRO A 3 -24.39 -15.65 -4.67
CA PRO A 3 -25.77 -15.16 -4.80
C PRO A 3 -26.15 -14.12 -3.73
N LEU A 4 -25.52 -14.15 -2.55
CA LEU A 4 -25.86 -13.27 -1.42
C LEU A 4 -25.64 -11.78 -1.71
N GLN A 5 -24.82 -11.46 -2.72
CA GLN A 5 -24.52 -10.08 -3.10
C GLN A 5 -25.39 -9.56 -4.27
N PHE A 6 -26.37 -10.34 -4.73
CA PHE A 6 -27.30 -9.95 -5.79
C PHE A 6 -28.69 -9.73 -5.21
N ALA A 7 -29.31 -8.61 -5.56
CA ALA A 7 -30.73 -8.39 -5.31
C ALA A 7 -31.56 -9.22 -6.32
N PRO A 8 -32.84 -9.55 -6.03
CA PRO A 8 -33.70 -10.33 -6.91
C PRO A 8 -33.87 -9.74 -8.33
N THR A 9 -33.70 -8.43 -8.48
CA THR A 9 -33.80 -7.69 -9.75
C THR A 9 -32.45 -7.50 -10.46
N ASN A 10 -31.35 -8.03 -9.92
CA ASN A 10 -30.01 -7.85 -10.49
C ASN A 10 -29.71 -8.86 -11.61
N ASP A 11 -28.61 -8.59 -12.30
CA ASP A 11 -28.03 -9.34 -13.43
C ASP A 11 -27.51 -10.76 -13.09
N TRP A 12 -27.99 -11.45 -12.05
CA TRP A 12 -27.48 -12.76 -11.64
C TRP A 12 -27.49 -13.81 -12.77
N GLU A 13 -28.62 -13.92 -13.47
CA GLU A 13 -28.81 -14.87 -14.56
C GLU A 13 -28.03 -14.48 -15.83
N ARG A 14 -27.83 -13.17 -16.03
CA ARG A 14 -27.13 -12.60 -17.19
C ARG A 14 -25.64 -12.38 -16.96
N TYR A 15 -25.15 -12.62 -15.74
CA TYR A 15 -23.74 -12.38 -15.41
C TYR A 15 -22.87 -13.31 -16.24
N PRO A 16 -21.82 -12.82 -16.94
CA PRO A 16 -21.04 -13.64 -17.85
C PRO A 16 -20.32 -14.74 -17.08
N ARG A 17 -20.39 -15.98 -17.58
CA ARG A 17 -19.74 -17.16 -16.99
C ARG A 17 -18.99 -17.89 -18.09
N ASN A 18 -17.66 -17.91 -18.02
CA ASN A 18 -16.84 -18.67 -18.94
C ASN A 18 -15.64 -19.27 -18.20
N LEU A 19 -15.92 -20.31 -17.41
CA LEU A 19 -14.91 -20.95 -16.55
C LEU A 19 -13.71 -21.45 -17.37
N THR A 20 -13.92 -21.96 -18.58
CA THR A 20 -12.83 -22.41 -19.46
C THR A 20 -11.88 -21.27 -19.81
N ALA A 21 -12.40 -20.13 -20.30
CA ALA A 21 -11.56 -18.97 -20.62
C ALA A 21 -10.88 -18.38 -19.38
N ASP A 22 -11.56 -18.39 -18.23
CA ASP A 22 -11.00 -17.94 -16.95
C ASP A 22 -9.81 -18.82 -16.52
N LEU A 23 -9.91 -20.15 -16.67
CA LEU A 23 -8.84 -21.10 -16.34
C LEU A 23 -7.62 -20.95 -17.25
N GLU A 24 -7.83 -20.79 -18.55
CA GLU A 24 -6.74 -20.56 -19.51
C GLU A 24 -6.00 -19.24 -19.21
N LEU A 25 -6.72 -18.20 -18.80
CA LEU A 25 -6.10 -16.94 -18.37
C LEU A 25 -5.29 -17.11 -17.09
N CYS A 26 -5.85 -17.83 -16.10
CA CYS A 26 -5.15 -18.15 -14.85
C CYS A 26 -3.84 -18.88 -15.13
N GLU A 27 -3.86 -19.88 -16.02
CA GLU A 27 -2.67 -20.66 -16.39
C GLU A 27 -1.59 -19.77 -17.05
N ARG A 28 -1.96 -18.92 -18.01
CA ARG A 28 -1.03 -17.97 -18.66
C ARG A 28 -0.41 -16.98 -17.68
N CYS A 29 -1.13 -16.64 -16.62
CA CYS A 29 -0.66 -15.74 -15.56
C CYS A 29 0.15 -16.48 -14.46
N GLY A 30 0.34 -17.80 -14.58
CA GLY A 30 1.08 -18.60 -13.60
C GLY A 30 0.35 -18.78 -12.26
N ILE A 31 -0.99 -18.81 -12.26
CA ILE A 31 -1.79 -19.07 -11.06
C ILE A 31 -1.65 -20.54 -10.64
N ASP A 32 -1.25 -20.79 -9.39
CA ASP A 32 -1.00 -22.15 -8.88
C ASP A 32 -2.29 -22.97 -8.68
N ALA A 33 -3.40 -22.32 -8.31
CA ALA A 33 -4.66 -22.99 -8.02
C ALA A 33 -5.87 -22.06 -8.25
N VAL A 34 -6.97 -22.64 -8.74
CA VAL A 34 -8.26 -21.95 -8.90
C VAL A 34 -9.32 -22.64 -8.05
N PHE A 35 -9.94 -21.87 -7.15
CA PHE A 35 -11.06 -22.34 -6.33
C PHE A 35 -12.40 -21.93 -6.97
N ALA A 36 -13.08 -22.89 -7.61
CA ALA A 36 -14.33 -22.67 -8.35
C ALA A 36 -15.50 -23.53 -7.84
N PRO A 37 -15.98 -23.33 -6.59
CA PRO A 37 -17.08 -24.11 -6.06
C PRO A 37 -18.40 -23.78 -6.78
N THR A 38 -19.23 -24.80 -7.02
CA THR A 38 -20.60 -24.65 -7.55
C THR A 38 -21.48 -23.83 -6.60
N ALA A 39 -21.37 -24.11 -5.30
CA ALA A 39 -22.04 -23.37 -4.24
C ALA A 39 -21.15 -23.33 -3.01
N LEU A 40 -21.25 -22.25 -2.23
CA LEU A 40 -20.55 -22.09 -0.97
C LEU A 40 -21.55 -21.67 0.11
N PRO A 41 -22.43 -22.59 0.58
CA PRO A 41 -23.59 -22.24 1.42
C PRO A 41 -23.16 -21.57 2.72
N VAL A 42 -23.84 -20.48 3.11
CA VAL A 42 -23.58 -19.78 4.37
C VAL A 42 -24.91 -19.50 5.04
N THR A 43 -25.03 -19.86 6.32
CA THR A 43 -26.22 -19.62 7.15
C THR A 43 -26.07 -18.39 8.04
N SER A 44 -24.84 -18.06 8.46
CA SER A 44 -24.51 -16.85 9.22
C SER A 44 -24.21 -15.66 8.29
N GLN A 45 -24.52 -14.45 8.76
CA GLN A 45 -24.25 -13.21 8.02
C GLN A 45 -23.24 -12.33 8.77
N VAL A 46 -22.36 -11.68 8.01
CA VAL A 46 -21.46 -10.65 8.50
C VAL A 46 -22.03 -9.29 8.10
N HIS A 47 -22.42 -8.50 9.08
CA HIS A 47 -22.93 -7.16 8.86
C HIS A 47 -21.79 -6.14 8.99
N PRO A 48 -21.44 -5.41 7.91
CA PRO A 48 -20.51 -4.29 8.02
C PRO A 48 -21.02 -3.22 9.00
N ASP A 49 -20.11 -2.40 9.52
CA ASP A 49 -20.46 -1.20 10.29
C ASP A 49 -21.52 -0.37 9.53
N PRO A 50 -22.71 -0.12 10.12
CA PRO A 50 -23.79 0.60 9.47
C PRO A 50 -23.38 1.97 8.92
N ARG A 51 -22.38 2.63 9.53
CA ARG A 51 -21.87 3.93 9.07
C ARG A 51 -21.25 3.88 7.67
N LEU A 52 -20.72 2.71 7.28
CA LEU A 52 -20.13 2.48 5.95
C LEU A 52 -21.18 2.21 4.87
N LEU A 53 -22.45 2.04 5.26
CA LEU A 53 -23.56 1.65 4.39
C LEU A 53 -24.56 2.80 4.13
N GLN A 54 -24.28 3.99 4.65
CA GLN A 54 -25.18 5.16 4.54
C GLN A 54 -25.10 5.89 3.19
N THR A 55 -24.01 5.72 2.45
CA THR A 55 -23.67 6.48 1.24
C THR A 55 -23.33 5.57 0.05
N LEU A 56 -23.13 6.16 -1.13
CA LEU A 56 -22.64 5.49 -2.33
C LEU A 56 -23.54 4.31 -2.79
N CYS A 57 -22.95 3.15 -3.11
CA CYS A 57 -23.67 1.99 -3.63
C CYS A 57 -24.64 1.36 -2.63
N ALA A 58 -24.40 1.49 -1.33
CA ALA A 58 -25.11 0.71 -0.31
C ALA A 58 -26.63 1.01 -0.25
N PRO A 59 -27.08 2.28 -0.20
CA PRO A 59 -28.50 2.62 -0.23
C PRO A 59 -29.24 2.08 -1.47
N HIS A 60 -28.55 2.02 -2.62
CA HIS A 60 -29.12 1.57 -3.88
C HIS A 60 -29.05 0.05 -4.08
N ARG A 61 -28.35 -0.67 -3.18
CA ARG A 61 -28.16 -2.13 -3.26
C ARG A 61 -28.29 -2.76 -1.88
N PRO A 62 -29.49 -2.75 -1.27
CA PRO A 62 -29.72 -3.33 0.05
C PRO A 62 -29.22 -4.78 0.13
N GLY A 63 -28.53 -5.12 1.22
CA GLY A 63 -27.96 -6.46 1.45
C GLY A 63 -26.68 -6.79 0.66
N HIS A 64 -26.32 -6.01 -0.38
CA HIS A 64 -25.17 -6.30 -1.23
C HIS A 64 -23.86 -6.48 -0.44
N PHE A 65 -23.55 -5.51 0.44
CA PHE A 65 -22.30 -5.55 1.21
C PHE A 65 -22.32 -6.53 2.38
N VAL A 66 -23.49 -6.93 2.86
CA VAL A 66 -23.62 -8.07 3.79
C VAL A 66 -23.21 -9.35 3.07
N GLY A 67 -23.71 -9.55 1.84
CA GLY A 67 -23.32 -10.68 1.00
C GLY A 67 -21.83 -10.72 0.68
N VAL A 68 -21.24 -9.56 0.35
CA VAL A 68 -19.78 -9.43 0.10
C VAL A 68 -18.97 -9.73 1.36
N ALA A 69 -19.27 -9.07 2.48
CA ALA A 69 -18.53 -9.28 3.74
C ALA A 69 -18.58 -10.75 4.19
N THR A 70 -19.77 -11.37 4.09
CA THR A 70 -20.00 -12.76 4.47
C THR A 70 -19.16 -13.72 3.63
N ILE A 71 -19.21 -13.59 2.29
CA ILE A 71 -18.49 -14.52 1.42
C ILE A 71 -16.99 -14.31 1.50
N VAL A 72 -16.53 -13.07 1.57
CA VAL A 72 -15.10 -12.74 1.61
C VAL A 72 -14.48 -13.25 2.91
N LEU A 73 -15.14 -13.03 4.06
CA LEU A 73 -14.66 -13.58 5.33
C LEU A 73 -14.60 -15.11 5.29
N LYS A 74 -15.63 -15.78 4.75
CA LYS A 74 -15.62 -17.24 4.60
C LYS A 74 -14.45 -17.72 3.74
N LEU A 75 -14.18 -17.05 2.62
CA LEU A 75 -13.04 -17.39 1.75
C LEU A 75 -11.71 -17.18 2.48
N TRP A 76 -11.56 -16.11 3.25
CA TRP A 76 -10.34 -15.88 4.03
C TRP A 76 -10.13 -16.94 5.11
N GLN A 77 -11.20 -17.44 5.75
CA GLN A 77 -11.09 -18.52 6.72
C GLN A 77 -10.76 -19.88 6.09
N LEU A 78 -11.24 -20.14 4.88
CA LEU A 78 -10.93 -21.37 4.14
C LEU A 78 -9.50 -21.37 3.58
N VAL A 79 -9.08 -20.26 3.00
CA VAL A 79 -7.78 -20.16 2.29
C VAL A 79 -6.65 -19.75 3.25
N GLN A 80 -6.97 -19.06 4.36
CA GLN A 80 -6.02 -18.48 5.31
C GLN A 80 -4.88 -17.68 4.63
N PRO A 81 -5.22 -16.73 3.74
CA PRO A 81 -4.22 -16.02 2.96
C PRO A 81 -3.43 -15.04 3.83
N GLN A 82 -2.14 -14.89 3.56
CA GLN A 82 -1.33 -13.82 4.19
C GLN A 82 -1.55 -12.46 3.50
N ARG A 83 -1.91 -12.49 2.21
CA ARG A 83 -2.16 -11.30 1.39
C ARG A 83 -3.38 -11.54 0.50
N VAL A 84 -4.18 -10.50 0.34
CA VAL A 84 -5.37 -10.54 -0.52
C VAL A 84 -5.41 -9.28 -1.36
N TYR A 85 -5.80 -9.42 -2.62
CA TYR A 85 -5.73 -8.35 -3.61
C TYR A 85 -7.13 -7.98 -4.06
N PHE A 86 -7.48 -6.70 -3.95
CA PHE A 86 -8.79 -6.17 -4.35
C PHE A 86 -8.61 -4.91 -5.21
N GLY A 87 -9.43 -4.79 -6.25
CA GLY A 87 -9.40 -3.63 -7.14
C GLY A 87 -9.99 -2.37 -6.50
N GLN A 88 -9.32 -1.24 -6.70
CA GLN A 88 -9.75 0.08 -6.20
C GLN A 88 -11.09 0.54 -6.79
N LYS A 89 -11.45 0.07 -7.99
CA LYS A 89 -12.70 0.43 -8.69
C LYS A 89 -13.93 0.30 -7.79
N ASP A 90 -14.00 -0.76 -6.99
CA ASP A 90 -15.05 -0.97 -6.00
C ASP A 90 -14.70 -0.28 -4.67
N GLY A 91 -14.56 1.05 -4.67
CA GLY A 91 -14.01 1.83 -3.56
C GLY A 91 -14.73 1.63 -2.22
N GLN A 92 -16.06 1.57 -2.22
CA GLN A 92 -16.85 1.27 -1.01
C GLN A 92 -16.60 -0.15 -0.49
N GLN A 93 -16.46 -1.15 -1.36
CA GLN A 93 -16.09 -2.52 -0.97
C GLN A 93 -14.71 -2.52 -0.30
N VAL A 94 -13.74 -1.82 -0.88
CA VAL A 94 -12.39 -1.70 -0.32
C VAL A 94 -12.42 -1.09 1.08
N ALA A 95 -13.17 -0.01 1.30
CA ALA A 95 -13.30 0.62 2.62
C ALA A 95 -13.93 -0.33 3.66
N ILE A 96 -14.98 -1.06 3.27
CA ILE A 96 -15.64 -2.06 4.12
C ILE A 96 -14.70 -3.21 4.49
N LEU A 97 -13.98 -3.77 3.51
CA LEU A 97 -13.04 -4.86 3.75
C LEU A 97 -11.85 -4.41 4.61
N ARG A 98 -11.34 -3.19 4.42
CA ARG A 98 -10.32 -2.60 5.29
C ARG A 98 -10.81 -2.48 6.73
N HIS A 99 -12.04 -2.01 6.90
CA HIS A 99 -12.66 -1.92 8.23
C HIS A 99 -12.74 -3.30 8.88
N LEU A 100 -13.26 -4.32 8.17
CA LEU A 100 -13.39 -5.68 8.68
C LEU A 100 -12.05 -6.31 9.07
N VAL A 101 -11.01 -6.16 8.23
CA VAL A 101 -9.66 -6.67 8.54
C VAL A 101 -9.14 -6.08 9.84
N ARG A 102 -9.31 -4.76 10.02
CA ARG A 102 -8.88 -4.06 11.24
C ARG A 102 -9.72 -4.47 12.45
N ASP A 103 -11.03 -4.42 12.32
CA ASP A 103 -11.99 -4.60 13.42
C ASP A 103 -11.94 -6.02 13.98
N LEU A 104 -11.88 -7.01 13.09
CA LEU A 104 -11.79 -8.42 13.45
C LEU A 104 -10.34 -8.91 13.66
N SER A 105 -9.37 -7.99 13.63
CA SER A 105 -7.93 -8.29 13.80
C SER A 105 -7.46 -9.45 12.91
N LEU A 106 -7.90 -9.48 11.66
CA LEU A 106 -7.61 -10.59 10.76
C LEU A 106 -6.11 -10.63 10.43
N PRO A 107 -5.46 -11.81 10.48
CA PRO A 107 -4.00 -11.94 10.31
C PRO A 107 -3.60 -11.94 8.83
N LEU A 108 -4.10 -10.97 8.06
CA LEU A 108 -3.86 -10.83 6.63
C LEU A 108 -3.61 -9.39 6.24
N SER A 109 -2.95 -9.20 5.10
CA SER A 109 -2.70 -7.87 4.53
C SER A 109 -3.55 -7.63 3.29
N LEU A 110 -4.38 -6.59 3.34
CA LEU A 110 -5.24 -6.19 2.22
C LEU A 110 -4.49 -5.24 1.26
N GLN A 111 -4.18 -5.74 0.07
CA GLN A 111 -3.50 -5.02 -1.01
C GLN A 111 -4.54 -4.45 -1.98
N ILE A 112 -4.52 -3.13 -2.16
CA ILE A 112 -5.44 -2.45 -3.08
C ILE A 112 -4.71 -2.18 -4.39
N CYS A 113 -5.23 -2.78 -5.46
CA CYS A 113 -4.72 -2.63 -6.81
C CYS A 113 -5.39 -1.44 -7.48
N PRO A 114 -4.65 -0.54 -8.16
CA PRO A 114 -5.23 0.56 -8.92
C PRO A 114 -6.29 0.08 -9.92
N THR A 115 -7.27 0.92 -10.21
CA THR A 115 -8.25 0.64 -11.25
C THR A 115 -7.54 0.48 -12.60
N VAL A 116 -7.63 -0.71 -13.19
CA VAL A 116 -7.21 -0.96 -14.57
C VAL A 116 -8.23 -0.31 -15.49
N ARG A 117 -7.74 0.39 -16.52
CA ARG A 117 -8.55 1.15 -17.46
C ARG A 117 -8.29 0.67 -18.89
N GLU A 118 -9.31 0.75 -19.71
CA GLU A 118 -9.20 0.64 -21.16
C GLU A 118 -8.44 1.85 -21.73
N ALA A 119 -8.04 1.80 -23.01
CA ALA A 119 -7.16 2.82 -23.60
C ALA A 119 -7.75 4.24 -23.58
N ASP A 120 -9.07 4.36 -23.56
CA ASP A 120 -9.81 5.63 -23.48
C ASP A 120 -10.16 6.06 -22.04
N GLY A 121 -9.69 5.32 -21.04
CA GLY A 121 -9.86 5.65 -19.63
C GLY A 121 -11.06 5.02 -18.95
N LEU A 122 -11.95 4.31 -19.68
CA LEU A 122 -13.06 3.58 -19.06
C LEU A 122 -12.51 2.51 -18.09
N ALA A 123 -13.04 2.47 -16.86
CA ALA A 123 -12.65 1.46 -15.89
C ALA A 123 -13.04 0.05 -16.38
N CYS A 124 -12.10 -0.89 -16.36
CA CYS A 124 -12.36 -2.26 -16.81
C CYS A 124 -13.43 -2.93 -15.93
N SER A 125 -14.41 -3.53 -16.58
CA SER A 125 -15.56 -4.18 -15.92
C SER A 125 -16.15 -5.24 -16.84
N SER A 126 -16.53 -6.40 -16.29
CA SER A 126 -17.30 -7.41 -17.03
C SER A 126 -18.59 -6.84 -17.62
N ARG A 127 -19.18 -5.85 -16.95
CA ARG A 127 -20.40 -5.16 -17.41
C ARG A 127 -20.20 -4.25 -18.62
N ASN A 128 -18.96 -3.94 -19.02
CA ASN A 128 -18.72 -3.14 -20.23
C ASN A 128 -19.20 -3.89 -21.48
N ALA A 129 -19.26 -5.24 -21.44
CA ALA A 129 -19.78 -6.08 -22.51
C ALA A 129 -21.28 -5.87 -22.79
N TYR A 130 -22.03 -5.23 -21.88
CA TYR A 130 -23.45 -4.93 -22.07
C TYR A 130 -23.71 -3.63 -22.84
N LEU A 131 -22.68 -2.80 -23.03
CA LEU A 131 -22.81 -1.52 -23.70
C LEU A 131 -22.93 -1.72 -25.21
N THR A 132 -23.93 -1.06 -25.80
CA THR A 132 -23.98 -0.88 -27.26
C THR A 132 -22.80 0.00 -27.73
N PRO A 133 -22.43 -0.01 -29.03
CA PRO A 133 -21.36 0.84 -29.53
C PRO A 133 -21.56 2.34 -29.21
N ALA A 134 -22.79 2.84 -29.29
CA ALA A 134 -23.12 4.23 -28.94
C ALA A 134 -22.93 4.52 -27.44
N GLN A 135 -23.41 3.63 -26.57
CA GLN A 135 -23.20 3.76 -25.11
C GLN A 135 -21.72 3.64 -24.76
N ARG A 136 -20.98 2.73 -25.40
CA ARG A 136 -19.54 2.53 -25.16
C ARG A 136 -18.74 3.78 -25.51
N ALA A 137 -19.13 4.54 -26.54
CA ALA A 137 -18.48 5.81 -26.88
C ALA A 137 -18.66 6.89 -25.79
N ILE A 138 -19.75 6.84 -25.02
CA ILE A 138 -20.05 7.78 -23.92
C ILE A 138 -19.41 7.33 -22.60
N ALA A 139 -19.31 6.02 -22.37
CA ALA A 139 -18.85 5.45 -21.09
C ALA A 139 -17.56 6.05 -20.49
N PRO A 140 -16.52 6.41 -21.27
CA PRO A 140 -15.32 7.08 -20.73
C PRO A 140 -15.59 8.41 -20.03
N GLN A 141 -16.71 9.09 -20.32
CA GLN A 141 -17.10 10.32 -19.64
C GLN A 141 -17.24 10.15 -18.12
N VAL A 142 -17.50 8.92 -17.62
CA VAL A 142 -17.53 8.63 -16.17
C VAL A 142 -16.18 8.99 -15.54
N TYR A 143 -15.08 8.60 -16.17
CA TYR A 143 -13.75 8.92 -15.69
C TYR A 143 -13.40 10.38 -15.95
N GLY A 144 -13.78 10.93 -17.11
CA GLY A 144 -13.60 12.35 -17.43
C GLY A 144 -14.21 13.28 -16.38
N ALA A 145 -15.42 12.98 -15.90
CA ALA A 145 -16.06 13.69 -14.80
C ALA A 145 -15.23 13.68 -13.51
N LEU A 146 -14.73 12.51 -13.12
CA LEU A 146 -13.88 12.36 -11.94
C LEU A 146 -12.54 13.10 -12.08
N GLN A 147 -11.94 13.06 -13.27
CA GLN A 147 -10.73 13.82 -13.57
C GLN A 147 -10.97 15.33 -13.53
N ARG A 148 -12.16 15.80 -13.89
CA ARG A 148 -12.50 17.22 -13.74
C ARG A 148 -12.52 17.65 -12.27
N ALA A 149 -13.17 16.89 -11.38
CA ALA A 149 -13.09 17.16 -9.94
C ALA A 149 -11.64 17.13 -9.44
N ALA A 150 -10.82 16.17 -9.89
CA ALA A 150 -9.41 16.12 -9.50
C ALA A 150 -8.61 17.34 -9.97
N THR A 151 -8.91 17.87 -11.14
CA THR A 151 -8.27 19.07 -11.68
C THR A 151 -8.61 20.31 -10.87
N GLU A 152 -9.90 20.54 -10.58
CA GLU A 152 -10.36 21.67 -9.76
C GLU A 152 -9.78 21.58 -8.33
N PHE A 153 -9.76 20.37 -7.77
CA PHE A 153 -9.12 20.14 -6.49
C PHE A 153 -7.62 20.47 -6.52
N ALA A 154 -6.89 20.09 -7.58
CA ALA A 154 -5.49 20.45 -7.73
C ALA A 154 -5.27 21.96 -7.86
N GLN A 155 -6.24 22.71 -8.39
CA GLN A 155 -6.22 24.17 -8.52
C GLN A 155 -6.61 24.92 -7.24
N GLY A 156 -7.02 24.21 -6.19
CA GLY A 156 -7.29 24.78 -4.87
C GLY A 156 -8.74 24.69 -4.43
N GLU A 157 -9.66 24.15 -5.24
CA GLU A 157 -11.03 23.91 -4.79
C GLU A 157 -11.05 22.85 -3.67
N ARG A 158 -11.78 23.13 -2.60
CA ARG A 158 -11.89 22.28 -1.42
C ARG A 158 -13.35 22.00 -1.05
N ASP A 159 -14.30 22.77 -1.55
CA ASP A 159 -15.72 22.53 -1.33
C ASP A 159 -16.18 21.27 -2.09
N ALA A 160 -16.71 20.31 -1.34
CA ALA A 160 -17.10 19.02 -1.88
C ALA A 160 -18.31 19.11 -2.83
N ALA A 161 -19.21 20.06 -2.59
CA ALA A 161 -20.36 20.27 -3.45
C ALA A 161 -19.95 20.88 -4.80
N ALA A 162 -19.03 21.85 -4.79
CA ALA A 162 -18.42 22.43 -5.99
C ALA A 162 -17.70 21.36 -6.82
N LEU A 163 -16.86 20.52 -6.18
CA LEU A 163 -16.19 19.39 -6.84
C LEU A 163 -17.19 18.38 -7.46
N GLY A 164 -18.31 18.12 -6.78
CA GLY A 164 -19.39 17.29 -7.32
C GLY A 164 -20.08 17.94 -8.52
N ALA A 165 -20.34 19.25 -8.47
CA ALA A 165 -21.01 19.99 -9.52
C ALA A 165 -20.18 20.05 -10.81
N VAL A 166 -18.90 20.38 -10.72
CA VAL A 166 -17.98 20.41 -11.88
C VAL A 166 -17.81 19.03 -12.52
N ALA A 167 -17.80 17.95 -11.72
CA ALA A 167 -17.76 16.60 -12.24
C ALA A 167 -19.05 16.24 -13.00
N ARG A 168 -20.23 16.57 -12.45
CA ARG A 168 -21.51 16.33 -13.13
C ARG A 168 -21.60 17.11 -14.45
N ALA A 169 -21.20 18.38 -14.44
CA ALA A 169 -21.23 19.23 -15.63
C ALA A 169 -20.30 18.73 -16.76
N ALA A 170 -19.20 18.04 -16.41
CA ALA A 170 -18.26 17.49 -17.39
C ALA A 170 -18.76 16.21 -18.09
N ALA A 171 -19.87 15.62 -17.66
CA ALA A 171 -20.45 14.42 -18.27
C ALA A 171 -21.99 14.52 -18.34
N PRO A 172 -22.52 15.42 -19.18
CA PRO A 172 -23.96 15.69 -19.28
C PRO A 172 -24.76 14.51 -19.88
N ASP A 173 -24.09 13.64 -20.65
CA ASP A 173 -24.73 12.48 -21.29
C ASP A 173 -24.93 11.30 -20.32
N LEU A 174 -24.48 11.41 -19.08
CA LEU A 174 -24.60 10.39 -18.05
C LEU A 174 -25.77 10.64 -17.11
N THR A 175 -26.60 9.61 -16.93
CA THR A 175 -27.61 9.60 -15.87
C THR A 175 -26.99 9.09 -14.57
N TRP A 176 -26.52 10.02 -13.73
CA TRP A 176 -25.95 9.69 -12.42
C TRP A 176 -27.00 9.17 -11.43
N GLN A 177 -26.82 7.95 -10.94
CA GLN A 177 -27.54 7.47 -9.75
C GLN A 177 -27.02 8.19 -8.50
N TYR A 178 -25.70 8.31 -8.39
CA TYR A 178 -25.04 9.19 -7.43
C TYR A 178 -23.68 9.64 -7.96
N LEU A 179 -23.22 10.78 -7.47
CA LEU A 179 -21.85 11.26 -7.59
C LEU A 179 -21.58 12.06 -6.32
N GLU A 180 -20.76 11.49 -5.44
CA GLU A 180 -20.59 11.92 -4.06
C GLU A 180 -19.11 12.03 -3.71
N CYS A 181 -18.81 12.96 -2.80
CA CYS A 181 -17.48 13.17 -2.25
C CYS A 181 -17.49 12.78 -0.76
N VAL A 182 -16.77 11.72 -0.43
CA VAL A 182 -16.76 11.12 0.92
C VAL A 182 -15.34 10.90 1.43
N HIS A 183 -15.17 10.72 2.73
CA HIS A 183 -13.88 10.29 3.26
C HIS A 183 -13.61 8.80 2.90
N PRO A 184 -12.44 8.44 2.34
CA PRO A 184 -12.20 7.11 1.75
C PRO A 184 -12.18 5.93 2.73
N LEU A 185 -12.07 6.18 4.04
CA LEU A 185 -12.04 5.12 5.06
C LEU A 185 -13.35 5.00 5.84
N THR A 186 -14.00 6.13 6.10
CA THR A 186 -15.22 6.18 6.93
C THR A 186 -16.48 6.30 6.08
N LEU A 187 -16.32 6.60 4.79
CA LEU A 187 -17.39 6.82 3.80
C LEU A 187 -18.40 7.90 4.20
N GLN A 188 -18.05 8.70 5.20
CA GLN A 188 -18.85 9.83 5.64
C GLN A 188 -18.77 10.94 4.58
N PRO A 189 -19.90 11.60 4.25
CA PRO A 189 -19.90 12.77 3.39
C PRO A 189 -18.94 13.85 3.89
N LEU A 190 -18.28 14.52 2.97
CA LEU A 190 -17.45 15.68 3.27
C LEU A 190 -18.17 16.95 2.80
N ALA A 191 -18.12 18.00 3.63
CA ALA A 191 -18.45 19.36 3.18
C ALA A 191 -17.22 20.01 2.54
N THR A 192 -16.05 19.82 3.16
CA THR A 192 -14.78 20.36 2.69
C THR A 192 -13.70 19.27 2.70
N VAL A 193 -12.85 19.25 1.68
CA VAL A 193 -11.77 18.29 1.52
C VAL A 193 -10.46 18.85 2.07
N GLU A 194 -10.23 18.70 3.37
CA GLU A 194 -9.00 19.22 4.00
C GLU A 194 -7.73 18.46 3.59
N SER A 195 -7.82 17.13 3.51
CA SER A 195 -6.65 16.27 3.34
C SER A 195 -6.85 15.17 2.31
N VAL A 196 -7.95 14.42 2.40
CA VAL A 196 -8.25 13.32 1.49
C VAL A 196 -9.74 13.18 1.27
N ALA A 197 -10.14 12.90 0.03
CA ALA A 197 -11.49 12.50 -0.31
C ALA A 197 -11.48 11.37 -1.34
N MET A 198 -12.58 10.65 -1.42
CA MET A 198 -12.94 9.80 -2.54
C MET A 198 -14.14 10.44 -3.23
N VAL A 199 -13.96 10.84 -4.49
CA VAL A 199 -15.08 11.19 -5.36
C VAL A 199 -15.48 9.91 -6.09
N ALA A 200 -16.68 9.43 -5.82
CA ALA A 200 -17.17 8.17 -6.35
C ALA A 200 -18.55 8.37 -6.99
N GLY A 201 -18.77 7.70 -8.11
CA GLY A 201 -20.02 7.81 -8.84
C GLY A 201 -20.51 6.49 -9.40
N ALA A 202 -21.82 6.39 -9.52
CA ALA A 202 -22.49 5.36 -10.29
C ALA A 202 -23.42 6.02 -11.31
N ALA A 203 -23.30 5.65 -12.58
CA ALA A 203 -24.10 6.19 -13.66
C ALA A 203 -24.69 5.07 -14.53
N TYR A 204 -25.83 5.34 -15.15
CA TYR A 204 -26.48 4.44 -16.09
C TYR A 204 -26.24 4.88 -17.53
N LEU A 205 -25.96 3.89 -18.39
CA LEU A 205 -26.01 4.01 -19.84
C LEU A 205 -26.92 2.91 -20.37
N GLY A 206 -28.15 3.30 -20.74
CA GLY A 206 -29.26 2.34 -20.84
C GLY A 206 -29.45 1.61 -19.50
N ASP A 207 -29.54 0.29 -19.54
CA ASP A 207 -29.66 -0.55 -18.34
C ASP A 207 -28.32 -0.87 -17.66
N THR A 208 -27.19 -0.48 -18.29
CA THR A 208 -25.87 -0.81 -17.76
C THR A 208 -25.45 0.21 -16.69
N ARG A 209 -25.32 -0.27 -15.45
CA ARG A 209 -24.81 0.52 -14.33
C ARG A 209 -23.28 0.46 -14.25
N LEU A 210 -22.63 1.58 -14.52
CA LEU A 210 -21.19 1.77 -14.39
C LEU A 210 -20.85 2.38 -13.02
N ILE A 211 -19.66 2.07 -12.52
CA ILE A 211 -19.09 2.68 -11.31
C ILE A 211 -17.64 3.05 -11.55
N ASP A 212 -17.22 4.14 -10.93
CA ASP A 212 -15.81 4.51 -10.86
C ASP A 212 -15.58 5.43 -9.65
N ASN A 213 -14.31 5.61 -9.26
CA ASN A 213 -13.90 6.54 -8.22
C ASN A 213 -12.48 7.06 -8.44
N ILE A 214 -12.20 8.22 -7.85
CA ILE A 214 -10.85 8.78 -7.74
C ILE A 214 -10.59 9.25 -6.31
N LEU A 215 -9.33 9.16 -5.87
CA LEU A 215 -8.88 9.71 -4.60
C LEU A 215 -8.26 11.09 -4.80
N LEU A 216 -8.78 12.08 -4.08
CA LEU A 216 -8.23 13.42 -4.00
C LEU A 216 -7.36 13.52 -2.75
N ARG A 217 -6.19 14.16 -2.85
CA ARG A 217 -5.22 14.29 -1.74
C ARG A 217 -4.57 15.66 -1.75
N ALA A 218 -4.74 16.41 -0.66
CA ALA A 218 -4.19 17.77 -0.52
C ALA A 218 -2.68 17.80 -0.27
N ARG A 219 -2.06 16.64 -0.05
CA ARG A 219 -0.64 16.49 0.24
C ARG A 219 0.13 16.00 -0.99
N GLN A 220 1.41 16.38 -1.06
CA GLN A 220 2.37 15.77 -1.97
C GLN A 220 2.49 14.26 -1.68
N PRO A 221 2.86 13.43 -2.68
CA PRO A 221 2.89 11.99 -2.52
C PRO A 221 3.90 11.53 -1.46
N LEU A 222 3.54 10.46 -0.75
CA LEU A 222 4.47 9.64 0.00
C LEU A 222 4.81 8.40 -0.85
N ILE A 223 6.10 8.24 -1.14
CA ILE A 223 6.62 7.09 -1.89
C ILE A 223 7.36 6.18 -0.91
N ALA A 224 6.83 4.99 -0.70
CA ALA A 224 7.49 3.95 0.08
C ALA A 224 8.37 3.08 -0.84
N MET A 225 9.65 2.93 -0.48
CA MET A 225 10.59 2.07 -1.20
C MET A 225 11.12 0.95 -0.31
N ASP A 226 10.60 -0.24 -0.51
CA ASP A 226 10.99 -1.44 0.22
C ASP A 226 11.94 -2.31 -0.59
N GLY A 227 12.60 -3.26 0.08
CA GLY A 227 13.49 -4.22 -0.55
C GLY A 227 14.63 -4.67 0.35
N PRO A 228 15.36 -5.73 -0.04
CA PRO A 228 16.46 -6.23 0.76
C PRO A 228 17.66 -5.27 0.76
N ALA A 229 18.58 -5.49 1.71
CA ALA A 229 19.85 -4.75 1.75
C ALA A 229 20.64 -4.96 0.45
N GLY A 230 21.32 -3.93 -0.05
CA GLY A 230 22.12 -4.00 -1.28
C GLY A 230 21.32 -3.93 -2.60
N ALA A 231 19.98 -3.88 -2.56
CA ALA A 231 19.15 -3.78 -3.77
C ALA A 231 19.33 -2.45 -4.54
N GLY A 232 19.93 -1.43 -3.91
CA GLY A 232 20.10 -0.09 -4.49
C GLY A 232 19.04 0.94 -4.08
N LYS A 233 18.18 0.59 -3.10
CA LYS A 233 17.09 1.44 -2.58
C LYS A 233 17.52 2.86 -2.29
N SER A 234 18.49 3.06 -1.40
CA SER A 234 18.90 4.40 -0.96
C SER A 234 19.43 5.24 -2.13
N THR A 235 20.04 4.64 -3.14
CA THR A 235 20.48 5.35 -4.36
C THR A 235 19.30 5.77 -5.23
N VAL A 236 18.34 4.88 -5.47
CA VAL A 236 17.14 5.18 -6.27
C VAL A 236 16.22 6.17 -5.55
N ALA A 237 16.00 5.96 -4.25
CA ALA A 237 15.15 6.79 -3.41
C ALA A 237 15.62 8.25 -3.39
N ARG A 238 16.92 8.48 -3.20
CA ARG A 238 17.51 9.84 -3.25
C ARG A 238 17.27 10.54 -4.58
N ARG A 239 17.50 9.84 -5.70
CA ARG A 239 17.31 10.42 -7.05
C ARG A 239 15.85 10.68 -7.37
N VAL A 240 14.94 9.81 -6.93
CA VAL A 240 13.49 10.01 -7.10
C VAL A 240 13.01 11.17 -6.24
N ALA A 241 13.50 11.29 -5.00
CA ALA A 241 13.18 12.39 -4.12
C ALA A 241 13.59 13.74 -4.75
N ASP A 242 14.86 13.85 -5.17
CA ASP A 242 15.40 15.03 -5.85
C ASP A 242 14.61 15.41 -7.10
N ARG A 243 14.39 14.44 -8.02
CA ARG A 243 13.70 14.68 -9.28
C ARG A 243 12.23 15.10 -9.11
N LEU A 244 11.58 14.69 -8.02
CA LEU A 244 10.19 15.03 -7.73
C LEU A 244 10.03 16.19 -6.75
N GLY A 245 11.13 16.79 -6.26
CA GLY A 245 11.10 17.81 -5.23
C GLY A 245 10.53 17.32 -3.89
N LEU A 246 10.69 16.03 -3.60
CA LEU A 246 10.26 15.39 -2.35
C LEU A 246 11.44 15.29 -1.39
N ARG A 247 11.15 15.25 -0.09
CA ARG A 247 12.18 15.00 0.94
C ARG A 247 12.57 13.52 0.96
N TYR A 248 13.85 13.22 1.13
CA TYR A 248 14.32 11.84 1.31
C TYR A 248 14.39 11.49 2.81
N PHE A 249 13.94 10.29 3.18
CA PHE A 249 14.03 9.77 4.55
C PHE A 249 14.67 8.36 4.55
N ASP A 250 15.82 8.23 5.21
CA ASP A 250 16.54 6.97 5.39
C ASP A 250 16.06 6.30 6.70
N SER A 251 15.10 5.38 6.61
CA SER A 251 14.64 4.67 7.81
C SER A 251 15.72 3.74 8.38
N GLY A 252 16.65 3.25 7.55
CA GLY A 252 17.78 2.46 8.02
C GLY A 252 18.71 3.26 8.92
N ALA A 253 18.85 4.56 8.68
CA ALA A 253 19.66 5.45 9.51
C ALA A 253 19.10 5.61 10.92
N THR A 254 17.77 5.60 11.12
CA THR A 254 17.18 5.71 12.46
C THR A 254 17.54 4.49 13.32
N TYR A 255 17.45 3.28 12.78
CA TYR A 255 17.87 2.08 13.51
C TYR A 255 19.37 2.06 13.81
N ARG A 256 20.22 2.55 12.88
CA ARG A 256 21.67 2.68 13.12
C ARG A 256 21.98 3.74 14.19
N ALA A 257 21.22 4.83 14.24
CA ALA A 257 21.37 5.86 15.26
C ALA A 257 21.05 5.33 16.67
N ILE A 258 19.98 4.54 16.83
CA ILE A 258 19.67 3.87 18.09
C ILE A 258 20.74 2.85 18.48
N ALA A 259 21.24 2.06 17.53
CA ALA A 259 22.34 1.12 17.78
C ALA A 259 23.61 1.86 18.24
N TRP A 260 23.95 2.98 17.59
CA TRP A 260 25.07 3.83 17.99
C TRP A 260 24.86 4.39 19.41
N ALA A 261 23.68 4.95 19.71
CA ALA A 261 23.36 5.51 21.02
C ALA A 261 23.45 4.45 22.14
N ALA A 262 22.99 3.22 21.88
CA ALA A 262 23.10 2.11 22.81
C ALA A 262 24.55 1.71 23.10
N LEU A 263 25.42 1.71 22.07
CA LEU A 263 26.86 1.46 22.25
C LEU A 263 27.52 2.59 23.04
N GLN A 264 27.17 3.86 22.78
CA GLN A 264 27.69 5.00 23.55
C GLN A 264 27.24 4.96 25.01
N ALA A 265 26.07 4.40 25.29
CA ALA A 265 25.59 4.15 26.64
C ALA A 265 26.25 2.93 27.33
N GLY A 266 27.16 2.22 26.65
CA GLY A 266 27.87 1.07 27.19
C GLY A 266 27.03 -0.20 27.32
N LEU A 267 25.90 -0.30 26.59
CA LEU A 267 25.06 -1.50 26.62
C LEU A 267 25.70 -2.65 25.84
N ASP A 268 25.67 -3.84 26.43
CA ASP A 268 26.01 -5.08 25.71
C ASP A 268 24.84 -5.51 24.84
N LEU A 269 24.92 -5.21 23.54
CA LEU A 269 23.91 -5.60 22.55
C LEU A 269 23.94 -7.10 22.21
N ALA A 270 24.94 -7.85 22.69
CA ALA A 270 24.94 -9.31 22.60
C ALA A 270 24.02 -9.95 23.64
N ASP A 271 23.81 -9.28 24.78
CA ASP A 271 22.94 -9.75 25.85
C ASP A 271 21.46 -9.62 25.44
N PRO A 272 20.70 -10.72 25.36
CA PRO A 272 19.25 -10.68 25.12
C PRO A 272 18.48 -9.83 26.15
N GLY A 273 19.01 -9.68 27.37
CA GLY A 273 18.45 -8.85 28.44
C GLY A 273 18.46 -7.35 28.16
N SER A 274 19.32 -6.88 27.25
CA SER A 274 19.47 -5.45 26.93
C SER A 274 18.28 -4.85 26.19
N GLY A 275 17.34 -5.64 25.68
CA GLY A 275 16.23 -5.17 24.84
C GLY A 275 15.39 -4.05 25.47
N ALA A 276 15.09 -4.14 26.77
CA ALA A 276 14.32 -3.11 27.49
C ALA A 276 15.11 -1.78 27.59
N ALA A 277 16.40 -1.85 27.86
CA ALA A 277 17.27 -0.68 27.94
C ALA A 277 17.43 0.00 26.57
N VAL A 278 17.58 -0.78 25.49
CA VAL A 278 17.62 -0.25 24.12
C VAL A 278 16.29 0.43 23.75
N GLY A 279 15.16 -0.14 24.15
CA GLY A 279 13.84 0.50 24.00
C GLY A 279 13.76 1.85 24.70
N ALA A 280 14.21 1.92 25.95
CA ALA A 280 14.23 3.16 26.73
C ALA A 280 15.19 4.23 26.17
N ILE A 281 16.23 3.84 25.44
CA ILE A 281 17.08 4.78 24.68
C ILE A 281 16.32 5.32 23.48
N ALA A 282 15.66 4.45 22.71
CA ALA A 282 14.84 4.87 21.56
C ALA A 282 13.75 5.89 21.94
N GLU A 283 13.15 5.77 23.12
CA GLU A 283 12.14 6.72 23.63
C GLU A 283 12.71 8.09 23.99
N ARG A 284 13.97 8.15 24.44
CA ARG A 284 14.60 9.38 24.95
C ARG A 284 15.37 10.16 23.90
N VAL A 285 15.99 9.46 22.96
CA VAL A 285 16.84 10.08 21.94
C VAL A 285 16.01 10.92 20.98
N ASN A 286 16.42 12.17 20.78
CA ASN A 286 15.90 13.01 19.72
C ASN A 286 16.66 12.75 18.41
N LEU A 287 15.97 12.19 17.41
CA LEU A 287 16.51 11.90 16.09
C LEU A 287 16.07 12.94 15.07
N ASP A 288 17.04 13.51 14.35
CA ASP A 288 16.77 14.41 13.22
C ASP A 288 17.50 13.94 11.95
N GLN A 289 16.85 14.16 10.80
CA GLN A 289 17.36 13.84 9.47
C GLN A 289 17.25 15.06 8.56
N GLN A 290 18.39 15.58 8.14
CA GLN A 290 18.48 16.77 7.31
C GLN A 290 19.06 16.44 5.93
N PRO A 291 18.59 17.10 4.85
CA PRO A 291 19.16 16.91 3.52
C PRO A 291 20.60 17.40 3.46
N ALA A 292 21.44 16.67 2.73
CA ALA A 292 22.81 17.05 2.41
C ALA A 292 22.94 17.49 0.93
N PRO A 293 23.96 18.31 0.58
CA PRO A 293 24.17 18.76 -0.80
C PRO A 293 24.40 17.64 -1.83
N ASP A 294 24.91 16.49 -1.40
CA ASP A 294 25.17 15.30 -2.24
C ASP A 294 23.95 14.37 -2.37
N LEU A 295 22.75 14.90 -2.08
CA LEU A 295 21.48 14.18 -1.98
C LEU A 295 21.43 13.15 -0.85
N SER A 296 22.48 13.01 -0.04
CA SER A 296 22.47 12.14 1.13
C SER A 296 21.72 12.78 2.30
N THR A 297 21.71 12.09 3.45
CA THR A 297 21.06 12.56 4.66
C THR A 297 22.08 12.66 5.78
N ARG A 298 22.11 13.84 6.42
CA ARG A 298 22.78 14.07 7.69
C ARG A 298 21.88 13.62 8.83
N VAL A 299 22.45 12.92 9.79
CA VAL A 299 21.71 12.30 10.89
C VAL A 299 22.23 12.83 12.21
N PHE A 300 21.32 13.29 13.06
CA PHE A 300 21.63 13.86 14.35
C PHE A 300 20.98 13.04 15.47
N VAL A 301 21.71 12.86 16.56
CA VAL A 301 21.26 12.25 17.82
C VAL A 301 21.48 13.30 18.90
N ASP A 302 20.42 13.78 19.53
CA ASP A 302 20.47 14.80 20.59
C ASP A 302 21.27 16.06 20.17
N GLY A 303 21.14 16.44 18.90
CA GLY A 303 21.85 17.58 18.30
C GLY A 303 23.28 17.29 17.83
N GLN A 304 23.86 16.14 18.16
CA GLN A 304 25.17 15.71 17.66
C GLN A 304 25.04 15.06 16.29
N GLU A 305 25.83 15.53 15.31
CA GLU A 305 25.90 14.87 14.01
C GLU A 305 26.62 13.52 14.13
N VAL A 306 25.92 12.44 13.77
CA VAL A 306 26.40 11.06 13.83
C VAL A 306 26.46 10.40 12.45
N THR A 307 26.27 11.18 11.37
CA THR A 307 26.21 10.74 9.96
C THR A 307 27.28 9.70 9.59
N ALA A 308 28.55 9.96 9.95
CA ALA A 308 29.64 9.03 9.67
C ALA A 308 29.69 7.86 10.68
N ALA A 309 29.50 8.16 11.96
CA ALA A 309 29.61 7.20 13.06
C ALA A 309 28.58 6.05 12.94
N ILE A 310 27.36 6.33 12.49
CA ILE A 310 26.33 5.31 12.34
C ILE A 310 26.59 4.34 11.17
N ARG A 311 27.54 4.66 10.27
CA ARG A 311 27.85 3.86 9.07
C ARG A 311 29.08 2.96 9.26
N THR A 312 29.65 2.91 10.45
CA THR A 312 30.78 2.04 10.78
C THR A 312 30.38 0.56 10.78
N PRO A 313 31.33 -0.37 10.56
CA PRO A 313 31.07 -1.80 10.67
C PRO A 313 30.56 -2.22 12.06
N GLU A 314 31.08 -1.57 13.10
CA GLU A 314 30.69 -1.79 14.50
C GLU A 314 29.19 -1.56 14.72
N VAL A 315 28.67 -0.40 14.33
CA VAL A 315 27.23 -0.10 14.42
C VAL A 315 26.42 -1.02 13.50
N SER A 316 26.91 -1.25 12.28
CA SER A 316 26.21 -2.04 11.26
C SER A 316 25.93 -3.49 11.70
N ARG A 317 26.81 -4.06 12.55
CA ARG A 317 26.66 -5.41 13.12
C ARG A 317 25.42 -5.55 13.99
N TRP A 318 25.02 -4.49 14.69
CA TRP A 318 23.96 -4.54 15.69
C TRP A 318 22.58 -4.14 15.19
N VAL A 319 22.47 -3.61 13.98
CA VAL A 319 21.20 -3.11 13.41
C VAL A 319 20.12 -4.20 13.39
N SER A 320 20.47 -5.44 13.05
CA SER A 320 19.48 -6.53 13.03
C SER A 320 18.94 -6.84 14.42
N VAL A 321 19.79 -6.79 15.45
CA VAL A 321 19.41 -7.03 16.85
C VAL A 321 18.49 -5.91 17.33
N VAL A 322 18.91 -4.65 17.16
CA VAL A 322 18.12 -3.48 17.55
C VAL A 322 16.78 -3.42 16.82
N SER A 323 16.75 -3.74 15.52
CA SER A 323 15.50 -3.77 14.72
C SER A 323 14.54 -4.89 15.09
N ALA A 324 14.99 -5.90 15.85
CA ALA A 324 14.16 -6.99 16.32
C ALA A 324 13.49 -6.68 17.67
N VAL A 325 13.96 -5.66 18.40
CA VAL A 325 13.37 -5.24 19.68
C VAL A 325 11.99 -4.60 19.44
N PRO A 326 10.89 -5.16 19.99
CA PRO A 326 9.54 -4.62 19.75
C PRO A 326 9.35 -3.17 20.19
N ALA A 327 9.91 -2.80 21.35
CA ALA A 327 9.84 -1.42 21.87
C ALA A 327 10.48 -0.41 20.91
N VAL A 328 11.66 -0.73 20.36
CA VAL A 328 12.35 0.12 19.37
C VAL A 328 11.50 0.28 18.11
N ARG A 329 10.91 -0.81 17.60
CA ARG A 329 10.04 -0.77 16.40
C ARG A 329 8.81 0.09 16.63
N ALA A 330 8.18 0.01 17.81
CA ALA A 330 7.01 0.81 18.14
C ALA A 330 7.35 2.32 18.12
N VAL A 331 8.44 2.71 18.79
CA VAL A 331 8.88 4.11 18.88
C VAL A 331 9.31 4.65 17.52
N LEU A 332 10.23 3.96 16.83
CA LEU A 332 10.72 4.40 15.53
C LEU A 332 9.62 4.36 14.47
N GLY A 333 8.70 3.40 14.55
CA GLY A 333 7.53 3.34 13.67
C GLY A 333 6.63 4.56 13.83
N ALA A 334 6.35 4.98 15.07
CA ALA A 334 5.58 6.19 15.34
C ALA A 334 6.29 7.46 14.83
N GLN A 335 7.61 7.57 15.02
CA GLN A 335 8.42 8.67 14.50
C GLN A 335 8.42 8.71 12.96
N GLN A 336 8.58 7.56 12.31
CA GLN A 336 8.51 7.44 10.85
C GLN A 336 7.13 7.83 10.32
N GLN A 337 6.06 7.37 10.96
CA GLN A 337 4.69 7.75 10.63
C GLN A 337 4.47 9.26 10.75
N ALA A 338 4.94 9.87 11.84
CA ALA A 338 4.89 11.32 12.02
C ALA A 338 5.66 12.05 10.91
N ALA A 339 6.88 11.59 10.59
CA ALA A 339 7.72 12.19 9.56
C ALA A 339 7.12 12.12 8.15
N GLY A 340 6.26 11.14 7.85
CA GLY A 340 5.62 11.02 6.52
C GLY A 340 4.16 11.46 6.47
N ARG A 341 3.53 11.81 7.59
CA ARG A 341 2.10 12.15 7.64
C ARG A 341 1.74 13.33 6.73
N ALA A 342 2.61 14.34 6.66
CA ALA A 342 2.43 15.52 5.80
C ALA A 342 2.61 15.21 4.29
N GLY A 343 3.03 14.00 3.91
CA GLY A 343 3.39 13.70 2.53
C GLY A 343 4.71 14.35 2.12
N GLY A 344 4.95 14.44 0.81
CA GLY A 344 6.15 15.12 0.29
C GLY A 344 7.44 14.38 0.59
N VAL A 345 7.40 13.04 0.67
CA VAL A 345 8.54 12.25 1.15
C VAL A 345 8.72 10.95 0.37
N VAL A 346 9.97 10.63 0.06
CA VAL A 346 10.40 9.29 -0.33
C VAL A 346 11.05 8.64 0.87
N MET A 347 10.43 7.59 1.39
CA MET A 347 10.92 6.85 2.55
C MET A 347 11.33 5.45 2.12
N GLU A 348 12.57 5.06 2.43
CA GLU A 348 13.08 3.73 2.10
C GLU A 348 13.33 2.88 3.34
N GLY A 349 13.14 1.57 3.20
CA GLY A 349 13.31 0.62 4.29
C GLY A 349 13.01 -0.82 3.86
N ARG A 350 12.50 -1.62 4.80
CA ARG A 350 12.15 -3.03 4.56
C ARG A 350 10.65 -3.27 4.52
N ASP A 351 9.91 -2.48 5.27
CA ASP A 351 8.48 -2.61 5.57
C ASP A 351 7.76 -1.26 5.62
N ILE A 352 8.27 -0.25 4.89
CA ILE A 352 7.68 1.08 4.81
C ILE A 352 6.30 1.01 4.16
N GLY A 353 6.15 0.34 3.03
CA GLY A 353 4.90 0.28 2.28
C GLY A 353 3.89 -0.72 2.85
N THR A 354 4.29 -1.57 3.78
CA THR A 354 3.41 -2.61 4.37
C THR A 354 3.03 -2.32 5.81
N ALA A 355 3.99 -1.92 6.65
CA ALA A 355 3.78 -1.70 8.08
C ALA A 355 3.65 -0.22 8.44
N ILE A 356 4.50 0.64 7.89
CA ILE A 356 4.56 2.06 8.29
C ILE A 356 3.49 2.90 7.56
N PHE A 357 3.45 2.78 6.23
CA PHE A 357 2.57 3.50 5.31
C PHE A 357 1.87 2.55 4.32
N PRO A 358 0.97 1.66 4.77
CA PRO A 358 0.15 0.83 3.87
C PRO A 358 -0.67 1.67 2.86
N GLN A 359 -0.96 2.93 3.22
CA GLN A 359 -1.68 3.94 2.47
C GLN A 359 -0.80 4.87 1.63
N ALA A 360 0.51 4.61 1.51
CA ALA A 360 1.40 5.36 0.62
C ALA A 360 0.83 5.43 -0.80
N GLU A 361 0.97 6.60 -1.44
CA GLU A 361 0.46 6.83 -2.79
C GLU A 361 1.18 5.97 -3.83
N LEU A 362 2.47 5.69 -3.63
CA LEU A 362 3.24 4.74 -4.41
C LEU A 362 4.08 3.85 -3.50
N LYS A 363 4.02 2.55 -3.73
CA LYS A 363 4.83 1.54 -3.04
C LYS A 363 5.68 0.81 -4.08
N ILE A 364 7.00 0.87 -3.92
CA ILE A 364 7.94 0.23 -4.82
C ILE A 364 8.71 -0.82 -4.02
N PHE A 365 8.77 -2.04 -4.52
CA PHE A 365 9.66 -3.07 -3.98
C PHE A 365 10.85 -3.26 -4.92
N LEU A 366 12.01 -2.76 -4.54
CA LEU A 366 13.24 -2.93 -5.31
C LEU A 366 13.90 -4.25 -4.93
N THR A 367 14.11 -5.11 -5.92
CA THR A 367 14.85 -6.36 -5.75
C THR A 367 16.06 -6.41 -6.67
N ALA A 368 17.04 -7.22 -6.29
CA ALA A 368 18.20 -7.57 -7.10
C ALA A 368 18.61 -8.99 -6.73
N SER A 369 19.14 -9.74 -7.70
CA SER A 369 19.62 -11.10 -7.45
C SER A 369 20.67 -11.10 -6.33
N VAL A 370 20.73 -12.18 -5.56
CA VAL A 370 21.75 -12.32 -4.50
C VAL A 370 23.16 -12.13 -5.08
N ALA A 371 23.41 -12.67 -6.27
CA ALA A 371 24.68 -12.54 -6.97
C ALA A 371 25.04 -11.07 -7.25
N GLU A 372 24.11 -10.29 -7.80
CA GLU A 372 24.32 -8.86 -8.07
C GLU A 372 24.58 -8.08 -6.77
N ARG A 373 23.83 -8.38 -5.72
CA ARG A 373 24.03 -7.75 -4.41
C ARG A 373 25.37 -8.10 -3.79
N ALA A 374 25.84 -9.34 -3.94
CA ALA A 374 27.15 -9.78 -3.49
C ALA A 374 28.28 -9.06 -4.24
N GLN A 375 28.15 -8.91 -5.56
CA GLN A 375 29.11 -8.17 -6.38
C GLN A 375 29.17 -6.68 -6.03
N ARG A 376 28.04 -6.04 -5.76
CA ARG A 376 28.00 -4.65 -5.27
C ARG A 376 28.69 -4.51 -3.93
N ARG A 377 28.41 -5.44 -3.01
CA ARG A 377 29.05 -5.44 -1.69
C ARG A 377 30.55 -5.67 -1.78
N LEU A 378 30.99 -6.55 -2.66
CA LEU A 378 32.41 -6.77 -2.95
C LEU A 378 33.09 -5.47 -3.40
N ARG A 379 32.50 -4.77 -4.38
CA ARG A 379 33.02 -3.47 -4.86
C ARG A 379 33.07 -2.42 -3.74
N ASP A 380 32.05 -2.35 -2.89
CA ASP A 380 32.03 -1.42 -1.75
C ASP A 380 33.16 -1.72 -0.75
N LEU A 381 33.45 -2.99 -0.47
CA LEU A 381 34.50 -3.41 0.46
C LEU A 381 35.90 -3.19 -0.16
N GLN A 382 36.06 -3.47 -1.45
CA GLN A 382 37.29 -3.17 -2.21
C GLN A 382 37.59 -1.66 -2.23
N ALA A 383 36.58 -0.83 -2.46
CA ALA A 383 36.73 0.63 -2.42
C ALA A 383 37.13 1.16 -1.03
N ARG A 384 36.95 0.38 0.04
CA ARG A 384 37.36 0.68 1.41
C ARG A 384 38.74 0.10 1.77
N GLY A 385 39.41 -0.54 0.83
CA GLY A 385 40.74 -1.11 1.03
C GLY A 385 40.77 -2.49 1.68
N GLU A 386 39.62 -3.18 1.81
CA GLU A 386 39.60 -4.57 2.28
C GLU A 386 40.15 -5.51 1.21
N THR A 387 41.14 -6.31 1.58
CA THR A 387 41.75 -7.35 0.74
C THR A 387 41.35 -8.73 1.26
N ASN A 388 41.35 -9.75 0.38
CA ASN A 388 40.96 -11.13 0.69
C ASN A 388 39.43 -11.39 0.84
N LEU A 389 38.65 -10.91 -0.13
CA LEU A 389 37.19 -11.01 -0.14
C LEU A 389 36.69 -12.12 -1.07
N ASP A 390 35.91 -13.07 -0.54
CA ASP A 390 35.22 -14.10 -1.33
C ASP A 390 33.76 -13.70 -1.61
N VAL A 391 33.42 -13.57 -2.88
CA VAL A 391 32.06 -13.24 -3.33
C VAL A 391 31.04 -14.32 -2.97
N HIS A 392 31.46 -15.60 -2.90
CA HIS A 392 30.58 -16.70 -2.53
C HIS A 392 30.22 -16.67 -1.05
N ALA A 393 31.20 -16.43 -0.16
CA ALA A 393 30.96 -16.18 1.25
C ALA A 393 30.03 -14.96 1.48
N ILE A 394 30.25 -13.85 0.76
CA ILE A 394 29.37 -12.67 0.82
C ILE A 394 27.94 -13.03 0.37
N ALA A 395 27.80 -13.78 -0.73
CA ALA A 395 26.49 -14.22 -1.21
C ALA A 395 25.78 -15.13 -0.21
N ALA A 396 26.50 -16.04 0.45
CA ALA A 396 25.95 -16.91 1.49
C ALA A 396 25.44 -16.10 2.69
N ALA A 397 26.24 -15.15 3.19
CA ALA A 397 25.85 -14.27 4.28
C ALA A 397 24.62 -13.40 3.92
N ILE A 398 24.51 -12.96 2.66
CA ILE A 398 23.32 -12.24 2.17
C ILE A 398 22.08 -13.14 2.19
N ARG A 399 22.17 -14.41 1.74
CA ARG A 399 21.05 -15.36 1.76
C ARG A 399 20.57 -15.63 3.18
N GLU A 400 21.49 -15.95 4.07
CA GLU A 400 21.16 -16.24 5.48
C GLU A 400 20.49 -15.03 6.15
N ARG A 401 20.92 -13.81 5.81
CA ARG A 401 20.28 -12.59 6.30
C ARG A 401 18.88 -12.41 5.73
N ASP A 402 18.70 -12.63 4.43
CA ASP A 402 17.39 -12.51 3.77
C ASP A 402 16.40 -13.55 4.31
N GLU A 403 16.84 -14.79 4.58
CA GLU A 403 16.04 -15.83 5.22
C GLU A 403 15.62 -15.44 6.64
N ARG A 404 16.53 -14.88 7.44
CA ARG A 404 16.20 -14.33 8.77
C ARG A 404 15.30 -13.10 8.72
N ASP A 405 15.32 -12.34 7.63
CA ASP A 405 14.43 -11.19 7.44
C ASP A 405 13.03 -11.63 6.95
N SER A 406 12.94 -12.65 6.08
CA SER A 406 11.67 -13.14 5.51
C SER A 406 10.85 -14.02 6.46
N THR A 407 11.51 -14.71 7.39
CA THR A 407 10.88 -15.62 8.36
C THR A 407 10.37 -14.95 9.64
N ARG A 408 10.51 -13.62 9.80
CA ARG A 408 10.06 -12.91 11.01
C ARG A 408 8.54 -12.94 11.16
N ALA A 409 8.08 -13.34 12.35
CA ALA A 409 6.66 -13.48 12.70
C ALA A 409 5.85 -12.17 12.62
N ILE A 410 6.50 -11.00 12.73
CA ILE A 410 5.83 -9.70 12.87
C ILE A 410 5.81 -8.88 11.57
N ALA A 411 6.54 -9.31 10.53
CA ALA A 411 6.51 -8.66 9.22
C ALA A 411 6.86 -9.68 8.12
N ARG A 412 5.90 -10.51 7.71
CA ARG A 412 6.08 -11.43 6.59
C ARG A 412 6.15 -10.66 5.26
N CYS A 413 7.38 -10.32 4.86
CA CYS A 413 7.71 -9.97 3.49
C CYS A 413 8.72 -10.97 2.92
N GLY A 414 8.29 -11.75 1.94
CA GLY A 414 9.18 -12.47 1.01
C GLY A 414 8.90 -13.95 0.87
N GLY A 415 8.25 -14.33 -0.24
CA GLY A 415 8.23 -15.66 -0.82
C GLY A 415 8.30 -15.52 -2.36
N PRO A 416 9.00 -16.41 -3.08
CA PRO A 416 9.57 -16.12 -4.40
C PRO A 416 8.55 -16.28 -5.54
N ARG A 417 8.91 -15.75 -6.71
CA ARG A 417 8.25 -15.80 -8.03
C ARG A 417 7.37 -14.60 -8.38
N CYS A 418 8.03 -13.46 -8.61
CA CYS A 418 7.69 -12.66 -9.79
C CYS A 418 8.83 -12.85 -10.78
N SER A 419 8.67 -13.80 -11.70
CA SER A 419 9.53 -13.94 -12.88
C SER A 419 8.92 -13.14 -14.02
N ALA A 420 9.74 -12.25 -14.58
CA ALA A 420 9.61 -11.49 -15.84
C ALA A 420 8.40 -10.54 -15.95
#